data_AF-A0A0G8BXI8-F1
#
_entry.id   AF-A0A0G8BXI8-F1
#
_cell.length_a   1.000
_cell.length_b   1.000
_cell.length_c   1.000
_cell.angle_alpha   90.00
_cell.angle_beta   90.00
_cell.angle_gamma   90.00
#
_symmetry.space_group_name_H-M   'P 1'
#
loop_
_entity.id
_entity.type
_entity.pdbx_description
1 polymer ?
#
loop_
_entity_poly.entity_id
_entity_poly.type
_entity_poly.pdbx_seq_one_letter_code
_entity_poly.pdbx_strand_id
1 'polypeptide(L)'
;MMPSLFLAHGSPMLAIQDTDYTRFLKTLGETYKPKAIVIFTAHWESEVLTISSSDNEYETIYDFGGFPPELYEIKYRAKGSSNIASMLETKLKNKGIPVHHNMTRGLDHGSWTLLHRMYPEATIPVVQISVNPFLPAKEQFEIGEALKGLGQEDILVIGSGVTVHNLRALKWNQTTPEQWAIEFDDWIIKHMQTTDKDALFNWENNAPHAQLAVPRAEHFVPLFIAMGSGDNNGEVIHRSYELGTLSYLCLQF
;
A
#
# COMPACT_ATOMS: atom_id res chain seq x y z
N MET A 1 -15.55 8.29 -10.01
CA MET A 1 -15.46 7.58 -8.72
C MET A 1 -14.00 7.32 -8.44
N MET A 2 -13.54 7.47 -7.20
CA MET A 2 -12.15 7.14 -6.86
C MET A 2 -11.96 5.61 -6.84
N PRO A 3 -10.88 5.07 -7.43
CA PRO A 3 -10.58 3.66 -7.34
C PRO A 3 -10.02 3.30 -5.96
N SER A 4 -9.83 2.00 -5.71
CA SER A 4 -8.85 1.55 -4.73
C SER A 4 -7.54 1.18 -5.42
N LEU A 5 -6.40 1.49 -4.80
CA LEU A 5 -5.08 1.28 -5.39
C LEU A 5 -4.24 0.40 -4.48
N PHE A 6 -3.55 -0.58 -5.07
CA PHE A 6 -2.35 -1.16 -4.46
C PHE A 6 -1.13 -0.51 -5.09
N LEU A 7 -0.30 0.16 -4.29
CA LEU A 7 0.88 0.88 -4.76
C LEU A 7 2.15 0.33 -4.08
N ALA A 8 3.16 0.06 -4.90
CA ALA A 8 4.43 -0.44 -4.43
C ALA A 8 5.28 0.71 -3.85
N HIS A 9 5.47 0.83 -2.54
CA HIS A 9 6.28 1.94 -2.00
C HIS A 9 7.79 1.75 -2.23
N GLY A 10 8.27 0.50 -2.35
CA GLY A 10 9.64 0.18 -2.72
C GLY A 10 10.71 0.82 -1.81
N SER A 11 11.81 1.28 -2.42
CA SER A 11 12.90 1.92 -1.67
C SER A 11 12.54 3.34 -1.20
N PRO A 12 12.99 3.79 -0.01
CA PRO A 12 12.90 5.19 0.39
C PRO A 12 13.47 6.20 -0.63
N MET A 13 14.42 5.77 -1.47
CA MET A 13 14.95 6.58 -2.57
C MET A 13 13.87 7.06 -3.55
N LEU A 14 12.69 6.41 -3.56
CA LEU A 14 11.51 6.84 -4.28
C LEU A 14 11.23 8.33 -4.11
N ALA A 15 11.45 8.91 -2.93
CA ALA A 15 11.15 10.32 -2.67
C ALA A 15 12.12 11.31 -3.36
N ILE A 16 13.31 10.88 -3.79
CA ILE A 16 14.31 11.77 -4.41
C ILE A 16 14.73 11.39 -5.84
N GLN A 17 14.58 10.13 -6.26
CA GLN A 17 14.97 9.68 -7.60
C GLN A 17 14.02 10.15 -8.72
N ASP A 18 14.51 10.30 -9.95
CA ASP A 18 13.65 10.45 -11.12
C ASP A 18 13.70 9.16 -11.96
N THR A 19 12.71 8.29 -11.76
CA THR A 19 12.52 7.04 -12.47
C THR A 19 11.18 7.04 -13.21
N ASP A 20 10.99 6.08 -14.12
CA ASP A 20 9.70 5.89 -14.78
C ASP A 20 8.58 5.65 -13.76
N TYR A 21 8.87 4.97 -12.65
CA TYR A 21 7.92 4.76 -11.57
C TYR A 21 7.54 6.06 -10.85
N THR A 22 8.50 6.94 -10.53
CA THR A 22 8.17 8.23 -9.90
C THR A 22 7.38 9.15 -10.81
N ARG A 23 7.60 9.09 -12.13
CA ARG A 23 6.81 9.85 -13.11
C ARG A 23 5.39 9.29 -13.22
N PHE A 24 5.25 7.96 -13.20
CA PHE A 24 3.94 7.31 -13.10
C PHE A 24 3.16 7.78 -11.86
N LEU A 25 3.77 7.78 -10.67
CA LEU A 25 3.11 8.24 -9.45
C LEU A 25 2.68 9.72 -9.55
N LYS A 26 3.52 10.57 -10.15
CA LYS A 26 3.15 11.97 -10.40
C LYS A 26 1.89 12.07 -11.29
N THR A 27 1.87 11.37 -12.42
CA THR A 27 0.70 11.34 -13.33
C THR A 27 -0.54 10.75 -12.64
N LEU A 28 -0.37 9.75 -11.78
CA LEU A 28 -1.45 9.16 -11.02
C LEU A 28 -2.06 10.17 -10.03
N GLY A 29 -1.23 10.94 -9.33
CA GLY A 29 -1.66 12.02 -8.45
C GLY A 29 -2.25 13.23 -9.19
N GLU A 30 -1.89 13.46 -10.45
CA GLU A 30 -2.56 14.44 -11.32
C GLU A 30 -3.95 13.95 -11.75
N THR A 31 -4.10 12.65 -11.97
CA THR A 31 -5.36 12.00 -12.42
C THR A 31 -6.41 11.94 -11.31
N TYR A 32 -6.01 11.54 -10.10
CA TYR A 32 -6.93 11.40 -8.97
C TYR A 32 -6.76 12.56 -7.99
N LYS A 33 -7.85 13.29 -7.72
CA LYS A 33 -7.87 14.42 -6.76
C LYS A 33 -8.92 14.15 -5.68
N PRO A 34 -8.65 13.21 -4.75
CA PRO A 34 -9.61 12.85 -3.72
C PRO A 34 -9.75 13.95 -2.67
N LYS A 35 -10.86 13.94 -1.94
CA LYS A 35 -11.06 14.84 -0.78
C LYS A 35 -10.25 14.38 0.43
N ALA A 36 -9.88 13.10 0.48
CA ALA A 36 -9.05 12.49 1.51
C ALA A 36 -8.47 11.16 1.06
N ILE A 37 -7.42 10.72 1.75
CA ILE A 37 -6.72 9.47 1.48
C ILE A 37 -6.79 8.57 2.70
N VAL A 38 -7.13 7.30 2.50
CA VAL A 38 -7.02 6.24 3.49
C VAL A 38 -5.91 5.31 3.03
N ILE A 39 -4.85 5.17 3.83
CA ILE A 39 -3.67 4.39 3.44
C ILE A 39 -3.36 3.30 4.47
N PHE A 40 -3.37 2.06 4.03
CA PHE A 40 -2.88 0.90 4.79
C PHE A 40 -1.42 0.70 4.47
N THR A 41 -0.54 0.77 5.46
CA THR A 41 0.91 0.72 5.24
C THR A 41 1.52 -0.53 5.85
N ALA A 42 2.39 -1.20 5.08
CA ALA A 42 3.19 -2.34 5.53
C ALA A 42 4.11 -2.00 6.72
N HIS A 43 4.49 -0.73 6.90
CA HIS A 43 5.43 -0.29 7.95
C HIS A 43 4.75 0.06 9.29
N TRP A 44 3.46 -0.25 9.40
CA TRP A 44 2.75 -0.19 10.66
C TRP A 44 2.03 -1.50 10.90
N GLU A 45 2.68 -2.41 11.62
CA GLU A 45 2.09 -3.69 12.03
C GLU A 45 1.31 -3.54 13.36
N SER A 46 0.13 -4.14 13.46
CA SER A 46 -0.63 -4.27 14.70
C SER A 46 -1.55 -5.49 14.67
N GLU A 47 -1.71 -6.20 15.80
CA GLU A 47 -2.64 -7.33 15.90
C GLU A 47 -4.12 -6.89 15.81
N VAL A 48 -4.44 -5.71 16.33
CA VAL A 48 -5.74 -5.06 16.17
C VAL A 48 -5.56 -3.85 15.27
N LEU A 49 -6.36 -3.75 14.21
CA LEU A 49 -6.26 -2.63 13.27
C LEU A 49 -6.27 -1.30 14.02
N THR A 50 -5.23 -0.50 13.82
CA THR A 50 -5.09 0.78 14.50
C THR A 50 -5.14 1.90 13.48
N ILE A 51 -6.03 2.86 13.69
CA ILE A 51 -6.30 3.98 12.81
C ILE A 51 -5.64 5.23 13.40
N SER A 52 -4.85 5.97 12.61
CA SER A 52 -4.39 7.29 13.02
C SER A 52 -5.57 8.26 13.08
N SER A 53 -5.73 9.01 14.17
CA SER A 53 -6.98 9.72 14.45
C SER A 53 -6.76 11.12 15.02
N SER A 54 -5.95 11.93 14.34
CA SER A 54 -5.66 13.32 14.73
C SER A 54 -6.09 14.28 13.62
N ASP A 55 -6.37 15.55 13.96
CA ASP A 55 -6.53 16.64 12.98
C ASP A 55 -5.26 17.49 12.82
N ASN A 56 -4.18 17.10 13.51
CA ASN A 56 -2.87 17.75 13.43
C ASN A 56 -2.12 17.35 12.16
N GLU A 57 -1.06 18.10 11.86
CA GLU A 57 -0.04 17.68 10.89
C GLU A 57 0.74 16.48 11.43
N TYR A 58 1.03 15.52 10.55
CA TYR A 58 1.85 14.38 10.89
C TYR A 58 3.33 14.75 10.98
N GLU A 59 4.01 14.17 11.98
CA GLU A 59 5.47 14.04 11.91
C GLU A 59 5.85 13.05 10.81
N THR A 60 6.88 13.38 10.04
CA THR A 60 7.46 12.45 9.06
C THR A 60 8.36 11.46 9.79
N ILE A 61 8.06 10.17 9.67
CA ILE A 61 8.83 9.08 10.27
C ILE A 61 9.85 8.56 9.25
N TYR A 62 11.10 8.46 9.70
CA TYR A 62 12.22 7.86 8.96
C TYR A 62 12.55 6.50 9.56
N ASP A 63 11.74 5.51 9.22
CA ASP A 63 11.82 4.11 9.62
C ASP A 63 12.84 3.30 8.78
N PHE A 64 13.84 3.99 8.23
CA PHE A 64 14.90 3.44 7.39
C PHE A 64 16.26 4.07 7.72
N GLY A 65 17.35 3.38 7.35
CA GLY A 65 18.72 3.79 7.66
C GLY A 65 19.68 3.59 6.48
N GLY A 66 20.78 4.35 6.45
CA GLY A 66 21.84 4.20 5.45
C GLY A 66 21.58 4.92 4.12
N PHE A 67 20.61 5.83 4.07
CA PHE A 67 20.27 6.62 2.89
C PHE A 67 20.94 8.01 2.90
N PRO A 68 20.96 8.72 1.75
CA PRO A 68 21.54 10.06 1.67
C PRO A 68 20.87 11.08 2.60
N PRO A 69 21.61 12.08 3.13
CA PRO A 69 21.08 13.08 4.06
C PRO A 69 19.86 13.84 3.54
N GLU A 70 19.79 14.11 2.23
CA GLU A 70 18.70 14.87 1.61
C GLU A 70 17.34 14.21 1.84
N LEU A 71 17.30 12.88 1.98
CA LEU A 71 16.09 12.14 2.24
C LEU A 71 15.53 12.43 3.65
N TYR A 72 16.40 12.69 4.63
CA TYR A 72 16.02 13.00 6.01
C TYR A 72 15.59 14.47 6.20
N GLU A 73 15.84 15.31 5.20
CA GLU A 73 15.42 16.72 5.19
C GLU A 73 13.97 16.90 4.69
N ILE A 74 13.45 15.94 3.92
CA ILE A 74 12.08 15.99 3.39
C ILE A 74 11.06 15.86 4.52
N LYS A 75 10.13 16.83 4.60
CA LYS A 75 8.99 16.80 5.53
C LYS A 75 7.69 16.75 4.74
N TYR A 76 6.92 15.68 4.90
CA TYR A 76 5.59 15.54 4.32
C TYR A 76 4.53 15.76 5.40
N ARG A 77 4.11 17.02 5.57
CA ARG A 77 3.23 17.46 6.67
C ARG A 77 1.75 17.44 6.30
N ALA A 78 1.28 16.30 5.78
CA ALA A 78 -0.15 16.11 5.58
C ALA A 78 -0.88 16.18 6.93
N LYS A 79 -2.13 16.66 6.91
CA LYS A 79 -2.99 16.64 8.09
C LYS A 79 -3.72 15.32 8.20
N GLY A 80 -3.93 14.86 9.44
CA GLY A 80 -4.88 13.79 9.70
C GLY A 80 -6.34 14.23 9.53
N SER A 81 -7.27 13.29 9.72
CA SER A 81 -8.70 13.61 9.86
C SER A 81 -9.37 12.69 10.87
N SER A 82 -9.70 13.23 12.03
CA SER A 82 -10.44 12.50 13.09
C SER A 82 -11.84 12.10 12.62
N ASN A 83 -12.49 12.95 11.83
CA ASN A 83 -13.82 12.68 11.26
C ASN A 83 -13.81 11.44 10.34
N ILE A 84 -12.82 11.35 9.44
CA ILE A 84 -12.66 10.20 8.56
C ILE A 84 -12.29 8.98 9.37
N ALA A 85 -11.38 9.09 10.34
CA ALA A 85 -11.04 7.98 11.22
C ALA A 85 -12.27 7.38 11.92
N SER A 86 -13.16 8.20 12.48
CA SER A 86 -14.42 7.75 13.10
C SER A 86 -15.40 7.11 12.11
N MET A 87 -15.47 7.62 10.88
CA MET A 87 -16.27 7.02 9.81
C MET A 87 -15.75 5.62 9.45
N LEU A 88 -14.43 5.45 9.33
CA LEU A 88 -13.80 4.17 9.03
C LEU A 88 -14.01 3.17 10.17
N GLU A 89 -13.84 3.60 11.42
CA GLU A 89 -14.16 2.80 12.61
C GLU A 89 -15.61 2.28 12.54
N THR A 90 -16.57 3.15 12.21
CA THR A 90 -17.99 2.76 12.10
C THR A 90 -18.20 1.71 11.03
N LYS A 91 -17.61 1.88 9.83
CA LYS A 91 -17.70 0.91 8.73
C LYS A 91 -17.10 -0.45 9.11
N LEU A 92 -15.92 -0.46 9.74
CA LEU A 92 -15.22 -1.68 10.19
C LEU A 92 -16.00 -2.38 11.32
N LYS A 93 -16.49 -1.65 12.31
CA LYS A 93 -17.30 -2.20 13.41
C LYS A 93 -18.62 -2.81 12.93
N ASN A 94 -19.26 -2.24 11.91
CA ASN A 94 -20.47 -2.82 11.31
C ASN A 94 -20.22 -4.20 10.65
N LYS A 95 -18.97 -4.54 10.37
CA LYS A 95 -18.53 -5.87 9.90
C LYS A 95 -17.92 -6.73 11.01
N GLY A 96 -17.95 -6.27 12.26
CA GLY A 96 -17.38 -6.98 13.41
C GLY A 96 -15.85 -6.91 13.50
N ILE A 97 -15.21 -5.99 12.76
CA ILE A 97 -13.75 -5.84 12.75
C ILE A 97 -13.34 -4.87 13.87
N PRO A 98 -12.57 -5.31 14.87
CA PRO A 98 -12.14 -4.46 15.97
C PRO A 98 -11.08 -3.46 15.51
N VAL A 99 -11.15 -2.23 16.03
CA VAL A 99 -10.19 -1.18 15.74
C VAL A 99 -9.78 -0.39 16.97
N HIS A 100 -8.54 0.05 16.99
CA HIS A 100 -7.99 1.00 17.95
C HIS A 100 -7.69 2.33 17.26
N HIS A 101 -7.53 3.40 18.05
CA HIS A 101 -7.11 4.71 17.56
C HIS A 101 -5.72 5.07 18.10
N ASN A 102 -4.90 5.69 17.27
CA ASN A 102 -3.64 6.29 17.68
C ASN A 102 -3.65 7.79 17.34
N MET A 103 -3.50 8.64 18.36
CA MET A 103 -3.61 10.10 18.23
C MET A 103 -2.27 10.79 17.94
N THR A 104 -1.15 10.06 18.02
CA THR A 104 0.21 10.61 17.97
C THR A 104 1.11 9.98 16.89
N ARG A 105 0.62 8.98 16.15
CA ARG A 105 1.37 8.33 15.07
C ARG A 105 1.64 9.30 13.93
N GLY A 106 2.90 9.45 13.52
CA GLY A 106 3.32 10.15 12.29
C GLY A 106 3.07 9.33 11.02
N LEU A 107 3.56 9.77 9.85
CA LEU A 107 3.52 9.01 8.59
C LEU A 107 4.87 8.32 8.33
N ASP A 108 4.87 7.00 8.11
CA ASP A 108 6.07 6.23 7.73
C ASP A 108 6.35 6.28 6.23
N HIS A 109 7.54 5.80 5.83
CA HIS A 109 7.96 5.90 4.43
C HIS A 109 7.08 5.15 3.45
N GLY A 110 6.44 4.06 3.89
CA GLY A 110 5.44 3.35 3.09
C GLY A 110 4.28 4.27 2.69
N SER A 111 3.98 5.28 3.50
CA SER A 111 2.97 6.28 3.17
C SER A 111 3.57 7.54 2.54
N TRP A 112 4.47 8.23 3.26
CA TRP A 112 4.83 9.60 2.86
C TRP A 112 5.62 9.68 1.58
N THR A 113 6.40 8.66 1.19
CA THR A 113 7.19 8.69 -0.05
C THR A 113 6.31 8.63 -1.30
N LEU A 114 5.33 7.73 -1.32
CA LEU A 114 4.29 7.65 -2.36
C LEU A 114 3.51 8.96 -2.45
N LEU A 115 3.02 9.44 -1.30
CA LEU A 115 2.20 10.64 -1.23
C LEU A 115 2.96 11.90 -1.60
N HIS A 116 4.25 12.01 -1.25
CA HIS A 116 5.11 13.10 -1.68
C HIS A 116 5.24 13.18 -3.20
N ARG A 117 5.23 12.03 -3.90
CA ARG A 117 5.25 11.98 -5.37
C ARG A 117 3.92 12.30 -6.03
N MET A 118 2.83 11.80 -5.46
CA MET A 118 1.49 12.02 -6.00
C MET A 118 0.96 13.43 -5.69
N TYR A 119 1.22 13.92 -4.47
CA TYR A 119 0.61 15.12 -3.90
C TYR A 119 1.64 15.95 -3.12
N PRO A 120 2.66 16.53 -3.79
CA PRO A 120 3.80 17.17 -3.13
C PRO A 120 3.44 18.28 -2.14
N GLU A 121 2.32 18.97 -2.35
CA GLU A 121 1.84 20.08 -1.49
C GLU A 121 1.23 19.60 -0.15
N ALA A 122 1.02 18.30 0.03
CA ALA A 122 0.47 17.70 1.26
C ALA A 122 -0.87 18.32 1.74
N THR A 123 -1.70 18.81 0.81
CA THR A 123 -2.96 19.50 1.13
C THR A 123 -4.16 18.57 1.35
N ILE A 124 -4.05 17.31 0.95
CA ILE A 124 -5.12 16.31 1.08
C ILE A 124 -5.00 15.64 2.45
N PRO A 125 -6.07 15.60 3.28
CA PRO A 125 -6.07 14.88 4.54
C PRO A 125 -5.77 13.38 4.35
N VAL A 126 -4.96 12.82 5.23
CA VAL A 126 -4.55 11.42 5.20
C VAL A 126 -5.01 10.73 6.48
N VAL A 127 -5.56 9.52 6.37
CA VAL A 127 -5.77 8.62 7.51
C VAL A 127 -4.97 7.36 7.25
N GLN A 128 -3.94 7.13 8.04
CA GLN A 128 -3.10 5.95 7.95
C GLN A 128 -3.65 4.85 8.86
N ILE A 129 -3.58 3.60 8.42
CA ILE A 129 -4.06 2.42 9.15
C ILE A 129 -2.98 1.36 9.15
N SER A 130 -2.81 0.69 10.29
CA SER A 130 -1.92 -0.46 10.42
C SER A 130 -2.41 -1.67 9.61
N VAL A 131 -1.52 -2.63 9.36
CA VAL A 131 -1.85 -3.96 8.85
C VAL A 131 -1.59 -5.02 9.92
N ASN A 132 -2.30 -6.15 9.85
CA ASN A 132 -1.99 -7.32 10.66
C ASN A 132 -1.47 -8.44 9.74
N PRO A 133 -0.16 -8.66 9.63
CA PRO A 133 0.38 -9.67 8.70
C PRO A 133 0.09 -11.12 9.09
N PHE A 134 -0.50 -11.36 10.27
CA PHE A 134 -0.87 -12.69 10.74
C PHE A 134 -2.30 -13.08 10.37
N LEU A 135 -3.12 -12.15 9.85
CA LEU A 135 -4.45 -12.48 9.36
C LEU A 135 -4.39 -13.21 8.01
N PRO A 136 -5.24 -14.23 7.80
CA PRO A 136 -5.42 -14.85 6.50
C PRO A 136 -5.77 -13.82 5.41
N ALA A 137 -5.31 -14.06 4.18
CA ALA A 137 -5.58 -13.18 3.03
C ALA A 137 -7.08 -12.89 2.82
N LYS A 138 -7.95 -13.85 3.12
CA LYS A 138 -9.41 -13.65 3.09
C LYS A 138 -9.88 -12.60 4.10
N GLU A 139 -9.35 -12.61 5.32
CA GLU A 139 -9.73 -11.63 6.35
C GLU A 139 -9.18 -10.23 6.01
N GLN A 140 -8.01 -10.15 5.37
CA GLN A 140 -7.51 -8.88 4.79
C GLN A 140 -8.45 -8.33 3.71
N PHE A 141 -8.97 -9.21 2.85
CA PHE A 141 -9.95 -8.82 1.84
C PHE A 141 -11.26 -8.34 2.48
N GLU A 142 -11.73 -9.00 3.54
CA GLU A 142 -12.93 -8.60 4.29
C GLU A 142 -12.77 -7.23 4.99
N ILE A 143 -11.57 -6.87 5.45
CA ILE A 143 -11.22 -5.50 5.87
C ILE A 143 -11.46 -4.52 4.73
N GLY A 144 -10.95 -4.84 3.53
CA GLY A 144 -11.17 -4.05 2.34
C GLY A 144 -12.66 -3.90 2.00
N GLU A 145 -13.42 -5.00 2.06
CA GLU A 145 -14.85 -5.01 1.75
C GLU A 145 -15.69 -4.16 2.71
N ALA A 146 -15.27 -4.07 3.97
CA ALA A 146 -15.90 -3.17 4.93
C ALA A 146 -15.82 -1.70 4.50
N LEU A 147 -14.83 -1.35 3.67
CA LEU A 147 -14.56 0.00 3.18
C LEU A 147 -15.10 0.28 1.78
N LYS A 148 -15.81 -0.68 1.15
CA LYS A 148 -16.53 -0.41 -0.10
C LYS A 148 -17.45 0.80 0.05
N GLY A 149 -17.61 1.56 -1.04
CA GLY A 149 -18.40 2.79 -1.03
C GLY A 149 -17.58 4.07 -0.81
N LEU A 150 -16.33 3.97 -0.32
CA LEU A 150 -15.50 5.16 -0.09
C LEU A 150 -15.14 5.90 -1.38
N GLY A 151 -15.01 5.18 -2.50
CA GLY A 151 -14.71 5.77 -3.79
C GLY A 151 -15.82 6.70 -4.31
N GLN A 152 -17.07 6.40 -3.96
CA GLN A 152 -18.28 7.19 -4.22
C GLN A 152 -18.32 8.46 -3.36
N GLU A 153 -17.61 8.43 -2.22
CA GLU A 153 -17.44 9.56 -1.32
C GLU A 153 -16.20 10.40 -1.65
N ASP A 154 -15.56 10.18 -2.81
CA ASP A 154 -14.30 10.82 -3.25
C ASP A 154 -13.11 10.59 -2.30
N ILE A 155 -13.09 9.43 -1.62
CA ILE A 155 -12.00 9.02 -0.75
C ILE A 155 -11.17 7.95 -1.47
N LEU A 156 -9.87 8.20 -1.59
CA LEU A 156 -8.93 7.28 -2.23
C LEU A 156 -8.41 6.27 -1.18
N VAL A 157 -8.61 4.98 -1.43
CA VAL A 157 -8.07 3.91 -0.58
C VAL A 157 -6.80 3.35 -1.21
N ILE A 158 -5.69 3.37 -0.46
CA ILE A 158 -4.38 2.89 -0.91
C ILE A 158 -3.92 1.75 0.01
N GLY A 159 -3.67 0.57 -0.55
CA GLY A 159 -2.83 -0.46 0.06
C GLY A 159 -1.37 -0.21 -0.34
N SER A 160 -0.55 0.27 0.59
CA SER A 160 0.88 0.51 0.37
C SER A 160 1.70 -0.70 0.82
N GLY A 161 2.29 -1.39 -0.15
CA GLY A 161 3.00 -2.65 0.06
C GLY A 161 4.05 -2.89 -1.02
N VAL A 162 4.41 -4.16 -1.23
CA VAL A 162 5.27 -4.67 -2.31
C VAL A 162 4.94 -6.16 -2.51
N THR A 163 4.76 -6.63 -3.75
CA THR A 163 4.44 -8.05 -4.02
C THR A 163 5.64 -8.98 -3.90
N VAL A 164 6.80 -8.58 -4.43
CA VAL A 164 8.06 -9.31 -4.25
C VAL A 164 8.98 -8.50 -3.34
N HIS A 165 9.02 -8.86 -2.05
CA HIS A 165 9.73 -8.13 -1.00
C HIS A 165 10.64 -9.05 -0.18
N ASN A 166 11.70 -9.54 -0.82
CA ASN A 166 12.76 -10.27 -0.15
C ASN A 166 14.10 -9.54 -0.29
N LEU A 167 14.44 -8.73 0.71
CA LEU A 167 15.69 -7.96 0.72
C LEU A 167 16.95 -8.82 0.67
N ARG A 168 16.87 -10.11 1.06
CA ARG A 168 17.98 -11.07 0.96
C ARG A 168 18.20 -11.57 -0.47
N ALA A 169 17.20 -11.43 -1.34
CA ALA A 169 17.26 -11.87 -2.73
C ALA A 169 17.72 -10.78 -3.70
N LEU A 170 17.89 -9.53 -3.23
CA LEU A 170 18.29 -8.40 -4.07
C LEU A 170 19.63 -8.63 -4.78
N LYS A 171 19.68 -8.20 -6.03
CA LYS A 171 20.83 -8.26 -6.93
C LYS A 171 21.22 -6.83 -7.32
N TRP A 172 22.05 -6.19 -6.48
CA TRP A 172 22.37 -4.75 -6.58
C TRP A 172 22.87 -4.25 -7.94
N ASN A 173 23.53 -5.11 -8.73
CA ASN A 173 24.07 -4.76 -10.04
C ASN A 173 23.19 -5.20 -11.21
N GLN A 174 21.98 -5.68 -10.95
CA GLN A 174 21.11 -6.28 -11.94
C GLN A 174 19.99 -5.33 -12.35
N THR A 175 19.91 -5.10 -13.66
CA THR A 175 18.92 -4.21 -14.28
C THR A 175 17.71 -4.95 -14.86
N THR A 176 17.82 -6.28 -15.02
CA THR A 176 16.74 -7.13 -15.53
C THR A 176 16.10 -7.93 -14.38
N PRO A 177 14.78 -8.11 -14.36
CA PRO A 177 14.15 -8.91 -13.32
C PRO A 177 14.58 -10.39 -13.37
N GLU A 178 14.65 -11.01 -12.20
CA GLU A 178 14.75 -12.46 -12.06
C GLU A 178 13.44 -13.11 -12.51
N GLN A 179 13.55 -14.20 -13.27
CA GLN A 179 12.39 -14.87 -13.85
C GLN A 179 11.37 -15.32 -12.80
N TRP A 180 11.82 -15.80 -11.64
CA TRP A 180 10.94 -16.26 -10.57
C TRP A 180 10.10 -15.12 -9.95
N ALA A 181 10.64 -13.89 -9.95
CA ALA A 181 9.91 -12.71 -9.45
C ALA A 181 8.81 -12.30 -10.44
N ILE A 182 9.10 -12.40 -11.74
CA ILE A 182 8.10 -12.22 -12.80
C ILE A 182 6.99 -13.27 -12.69
N GLU A 183 7.36 -14.55 -12.51
CA GLU A 183 6.40 -15.66 -12.41
C GLU A 183 5.44 -15.51 -11.22
N PHE A 184 5.92 -15.00 -10.08
CA PHE A 184 5.07 -14.73 -8.92
C PHE A 184 4.06 -13.61 -9.20
N ASP A 185 4.50 -12.49 -9.75
CA ASP A 185 3.61 -11.39 -10.13
C ASP A 185 2.64 -11.81 -11.25
N ASP A 186 3.09 -12.58 -12.24
CA ASP A 186 2.22 -13.12 -13.31
C ASP A 186 1.12 -14.01 -12.74
N TRP A 187 1.46 -14.82 -11.73
CA TRP A 187 0.48 -15.66 -11.04
C TRP A 187 -0.58 -14.80 -10.33
N ILE A 188 -0.17 -13.74 -9.62
CA ILE A 188 -1.09 -12.81 -8.96
C ILE A 188 -2.02 -12.18 -10.00
N ILE A 189 -1.44 -11.57 -11.05
CA ILE A 189 -2.19 -10.86 -12.10
C ILE A 189 -3.20 -11.80 -12.77
N LYS A 190 -2.79 -13.03 -13.09
CA LYS A 190 -3.65 -14.03 -13.72
C LYS A 190 -4.86 -14.36 -12.82
N HIS A 191 -4.63 -14.76 -11.58
CA HIS A 191 -5.72 -15.19 -10.70
C HIS A 191 -6.64 -14.03 -10.29
N MET A 192 -6.10 -12.81 -10.21
CA MET A 192 -6.86 -11.58 -10.05
C MET A 192 -7.79 -11.34 -11.25
N GLN A 193 -7.27 -11.38 -12.48
CA GLN A 193 -8.05 -11.18 -13.72
C GLN A 193 -9.10 -12.29 -13.96
N THR A 194 -8.82 -13.53 -13.56
CA THR A 194 -9.79 -14.63 -13.66
C THR A 194 -10.73 -14.72 -12.45
N THR A 195 -10.67 -13.77 -11.52
CA THR A 195 -11.50 -13.72 -10.29
C THR A 195 -11.37 -14.95 -9.39
N ASP A 196 -10.25 -15.64 -9.47
CA ASP A 196 -9.96 -16.85 -8.69
C ASP A 196 -9.44 -16.47 -7.30
N LYS A 197 -10.37 -15.98 -6.47
CA LYS A 197 -10.07 -15.52 -5.11
C LYS A 197 -9.58 -16.65 -4.22
N ASP A 198 -10.07 -17.87 -4.42
CA ASP A 198 -9.65 -19.02 -3.61
C ASP A 198 -8.17 -19.35 -3.85
N ALA A 199 -7.68 -19.23 -5.09
CA ALA A 199 -6.25 -19.35 -5.36
C ALA A 199 -5.46 -18.25 -4.66
N LEU A 200 -5.88 -16.98 -4.82
CA LEU A 200 -5.23 -15.81 -4.22
C LEU A 200 -5.21 -15.86 -2.69
N PHE A 201 -6.29 -16.33 -2.05
CA PHE A 201 -6.37 -16.44 -0.59
C PHE A 201 -5.49 -17.56 -0.03
N ASN A 202 -5.10 -18.53 -0.87
CA ASN A 202 -4.20 -19.63 -0.54
C ASN A 202 -2.82 -19.47 -1.23
N TRP A 203 -2.40 -18.23 -1.46
CA TRP A 203 -1.18 -17.89 -2.21
C TRP A 203 0.08 -18.58 -1.65
N GLU A 204 0.19 -18.80 -0.34
CA GLU A 204 1.37 -19.45 0.24
C GLU A 204 1.60 -20.86 -0.33
N ASN A 205 0.52 -21.56 -0.67
CA ASN A 205 0.54 -22.94 -1.15
C ASN A 205 0.44 -23.04 -2.67
N ASN A 206 -0.24 -22.07 -3.31
CA ASN A 206 -0.59 -22.15 -4.73
C ASN A 206 0.33 -21.34 -5.63
N ALA A 207 0.94 -20.27 -5.12
CA ALA A 207 1.75 -19.37 -5.92
C ALA A 207 3.18 -19.93 -6.10
N PRO A 208 3.77 -19.85 -7.30
CA PRO A 208 5.15 -20.23 -7.51
C PRO A 208 6.07 -19.30 -6.70
N HIS A 209 7.06 -19.86 -6.00
CA HIS A 209 8.07 -19.08 -5.26
C HIS A 209 7.50 -18.20 -4.13
N ALA A 210 6.29 -18.47 -3.62
CA ALA A 210 5.61 -17.67 -2.61
C ALA A 210 6.50 -17.30 -1.40
N GLN A 211 7.13 -18.31 -0.77
CA GLN A 211 8.01 -18.09 0.39
C GLN A 211 9.29 -17.31 0.04
N LEU A 212 9.75 -17.40 -1.21
CA LEU A 212 10.90 -16.64 -1.68
C LEU A 212 10.53 -15.19 -1.96
N ALA A 213 9.36 -14.92 -2.53
CA ALA A 213 8.86 -13.59 -2.84
C ALA A 213 8.40 -12.83 -1.59
N VAL A 214 7.73 -13.52 -0.67
CA VAL A 214 7.09 -12.96 0.52
C VAL A 214 7.54 -13.76 1.76
N PRO A 215 8.78 -13.56 2.26
CA PRO A 215 9.28 -14.25 3.45
C PRO A 215 8.47 -13.91 4.72
N ARG A 216 7.91 -12.70 4.74
CA ARG A 216 6.88 -12.26 5.68
C ARG A 216 5.82 -11.47 4.92
N ALA A 217 4.59 -11.51 5.41
CA ALA A 217 3.42 -11.07 4.66
C ALA A 217 3.11 -9.57 4.79
N GLU A 218 3.79 -8.79 5.63
CA GLU A 218 3.42 -7.39 5.93
C GLU A 218 3.41 -6.48 4.70
N HIS A 219 4.33 -6.70 3.76
CA HIS A 219 4.36 -5.95 2.49
C HIS A 219 3.34 -6.47 1.47
N PHE A 220 2.87 -7.71 1.63
CA PHE A 220 1.97 -8.34 0.67
C PHE A 220 0.50 -8.13 1.01
N VAL A 221 0.14 -8.18 2.30
CA VAL A 221 -1.27 -8.09 2.74
C VAL A 221 -2.03 -6.81 2.34
N PRO A 222 -1.39 -5.63 2.14
CA PRO A 222 -2.11 -4.45 1.64
C PRO A 222 -2.77 -4.67 0.28
N LEU A 223 -2.28 -5.63 -0.53
CA LEU A 223 -2.90 -6.00 -1.81
C LEU A 223 -4.34 -6.46 -1.62
N PHE A 224 -4.58 -7.37 -0.68
CA PHE A 224 -5.91 -7.93 -0.44
C PHE A 224 -6.89 -6.88 0.09
N ILE A 225 -6.39 -5.95 0.91
CA ILE A 225 -7.19 -4.83 1.42
C ILE A 225 -7.62 -3.92 0.26
N ALA A 226 -6.68 -3.51 -0.61
CA ALA A 226 -7.02 -2.71 -1.79
C ALA A 226 -7.99 -3.46 -2.73
N MET A 227 -7.75 -4.75 -2.96
CA MET A 227 -8.63 -5.61 -3.75
C MET A 227 -10.05 -5.69 -3.16
N GLY A 228 -10.17 -5.74 -1.84
CA GLY A 228 -11.47 -5.77 -1.15
C GLY A 228 -12.20 -4.44 -1.15
N SER A 229 -11.47 -3.32 -1.19
CA SER A 229 -12.06 -1.98 -1.19
C SER A 229 -12.55 -1.52 -2.56
N GLY A 230 -12.05 -2.11 -3.65
CA GLY A 230 -12.47 -1.80 -5.01
C GLY A 230 -13.75 -2.49 -5.47
N ASP A 231 -14.21 -2.09 -6.65
CA ASP A 231 -15.44 -2.55 -7.28
C ASP A 231 -15.18 -3.45 -8.51
N ASN A 232 -13.93 -3.53 -8.99
CA ASN A 232 -13.56 -4.31 -10.17
C ASN A 232 -12.54 -5.44 -9.86
N ASN A 233 -12.19 -6.22 -10.88
CA ASN A 233 -11.33 -7.40 -10.77
C ASN A 233 -9.83 -7.08 -10.85
N GLY A 234 -9.42 -5.82 -10.70
CA GLY A 234 -8.04 -5.38 -10.74
C GLY A 234 -7.50 -5.15 -12.16
N GLU A 235 -6.81 -4.03 -12.34
CA GLU A 235 -6.06 -3.69 -13.56
C GLU A 235 -4.61 -3.37 -13.21
N VAL A 236 -3.67 -3.85 -14.03
CA VAL A 236 -2.24 -3.50 -13.91
C VAL A 236 -2.05 -2.10 -14.46
N ILE A 237 -1.73 -1.15 -13.58
CA ILE A 237 -1.51 0.26 -13.95
C ILE A 237 -0.02 0.61 -14.03
N HIS A 238 0.84 -0.15 -13.36
CA HIS A 238 2.30 -0.06 -13.50
C HIS A 238 2.94 -1.39 -13.12
N ARG A 239 4.05 -1.74 -13.80
CA ARG A 239 4.89 -2.88 -13.40
C ARG A 239 6.32 -2.63 -13.86
N SER A 240 7.24 -2.62 -12.91
CA SER A 240 8.67 -2.60 -13.13
C SER A 240 9.38 -3.34 -12.00
N TYR A 241 10.69 -3.53 -12.12
CA TYR A 241 11.49 -4.21 -11.12
C TYR A 241 12.80 -3.47 -10.91
N GLU A 242 13.29 -3.46 -9.68
CA GLU A 242 14.62 -2.97 -9.35
C GLU A 242 15.45 -4.05 -8.65
N LEU A 243 16.77 -3.95 -8.76
CA LEU A 243 17.73 -4.82 -8.08
C LEU A 243 17.43 -6.31 -8.32
N GLY A 244 17.01 -6.64 -9.54
CA GLY A 244 16.59 -7.98 -9.98
C GLY A 244 15.24 -8.47 -9.43
N THR A 245 14.83 -8.13 -8.21
CA THR A 245 13.69 -8.82 -7.56
C THR A 245 12.68 -7.90 -6.90
N LEU A 246 13.01 -6.63 -6.62
CA LEU A 246 12.08 -5.72 -5.95
C LEU A 246 10.99 -5.30 -6.93
N SER A 247 9.76 -5.79 -6.71
CA SER A 247 8.64 -5.50 -7.61
C SER A 247 8.04 -4.12 -7.33
N TYR A 248 7.73 -3.40 -8.40
CA TYR A 248 6.93 -2.18 -8.39
C TYR A 248 5.56 -2.41 -9.05
N LEU A 249 4.97 -3.59 -8.88
CA LEU A 249 3.62 -3.87 -9.37
C LEU A 249 2.59 -2.96 -8.67
N CYS A 250 1.83 -2.20 -9.46
CA CYS A 250 0.72 -1.38 -8.98
C CYS A 250 -0.58 -1.81 -9.66
N LEU A 251 -1.66 -1.87 -8.86
CA LEU A 251 -2.96 -2.37 -9.29
C LEU A 251 -4.05 -1.37 -8.93
N GLN A 252 -5.08 -1.30 -9.77
CA GLN A 252 -6.27 -0.48 -9.59
C GLN A 252 -7.51 -1.36 -9.52
N PHE A 253 -8.36 -1.13 -8.51
CA PHE A 253 -9.61 -1.84 -8.24
C PHE A 253 -10.83 -0.91 -8.15
#